data_AF-A0A6P0WYT5-F1
#
_entry.id   AF-A0A6P0WYT5-F1
#
_cell.length_a   1.000
_cell.length_b   1.000
_cell.length_c   1.000
_cell.angle_alpha   90.00
_cell.angle_beta   90.00
_cell.angle_gamma   90.00
#
_symmetry.space_group_name_H-M   'P 1'
#
loop_
_entity.id
_entity.type
_entity.pdbx_description
1 polymer ?
#
loop_
_entity_poly.entity_id
_entity_poly.type
_entity_poly.pdbx_seq_one_letter_code
_entity_poly.pdbx_strand_id
1 'polypeptide(L)' 'MKTLDLRQNPISLEELLQVASNETVLILSDDGNEYILEAANAFEQEVVELAKSQRFMIVASKPRHLLSD' A
#
# COMPACT_ATOMS: atom_id res chain seq x y z
N MET A 1 -4.93 6.01 -6.45
CA MET A 1 -5.04 6.32 -5.01
C MET A 1 -6.13 7.35 -4.86
N LYS A 2 -7.18 7.00 -4.12
CA LYS A 2 -8.38 7.82 -3.95
C LYS A 2 -8.54 8.22 -2.49
N THR A 3 -8.87 9.48 -2.23
CA THR A 3 -9.13 9.96 -0.86
C THR A 3 -10.64 9.99 -0.60
N LEU A 4 -11.05 9.46 0.55
CA LEU A 4 -12.43 9.48 1.03
C LEU A 4 -12.48 10.17 2.40
N ASP A 5 -13.31 11.21 2.50
CA ASP A 5 -13.56 11.93 3.74
C ASP A 5 -14.90 11.49 4.33
N LEU A 6 -14.85 10.71 5.41
CA LEU A 6 -16.03 10.17 6.07
C LEU A 6 -16.87 11.25 6.76
N ARG A 7 -16.32 12.45 6.96
CA ARG A 7 -17.05 13.61 7.51
C ARG A 7 -18.02 14.21 6.49
N GLN A 8 -17.71 14.04 5.21
CA GLN A 8 -18.47 14.62 4.09
C GLN A 8 -19.35 13.58 3.41
N ASN A 9 -18.90 12.32 3.36
CA ASN A 9 -19.60 11.26 2.64
C ASN A 9 -19.60 9.97 3.47
N PRO A 10 -20.71 9.67 4.18
CA PRO A 10 -20.90 8.38 4.81
C PRO A 10 -20.90 7.29 3.73
N ILE A 11 -20.08 6.26 3.93
CA ILE A 11 -19.92 5.13 3.01
C ILE A 11 -20.00 3.84 3.80
N SER A 12 -20.63 2.81 3.24
CA SER A 12 -20.66 1.49 3.84
C SER A 12 -19.31 0.77 3.75
N LEU A 13 -19.11 -0.25 4.57
CA LEU A 13 -17.92 -1.09 4.50
C LEU A 13 -17.84 -1.81 3.14
N GLU A 14 -18.97 -2.29 2.63
CA GLU A 14 -19.06 -2.97 1.34
C GLU A 14 -18.60 -2.07 0.18
N GLU A 15 -19.04 -0.81 0.17
CA GLU A 15 -18.62 0.17 -0.84
C GLU A 15 -17.12 0.51 -0.69
N LEU A 16 -16.62 0.65 0.53
CA LEU A 16 -15.18 0.85 0.79
C LEU A 16 -14.34 -0.29 0.22
N LEU A 17 -14.75 -1.53 0.46
CA LEU A 17 -14.06 -2.73 -0.06
C LEU A 17 -14.11 -2.80 -1.59
N GLN A 18 -15.22 -2.40 -2.20
CA GLN A 18 -15.35 -2.36 -3.66
C GLN A 18 -14.47 -1.29 -4.30
N VAL A 19 -14.24 -0.16 -3.64
CA VAL A 19 -13.26 0.83 -4.11
C VAL A 19 -11.85 0.27 -3.92
N ALA A 20 -11.55 -0.29 -2.75
CA ALA A 20 -10.24 -0.83 -2.41
C ALA A 20 -9.80 -2.02 -3.28
N SER A 21 -10.75 -2.76 -3.87
CA SER A 21 -10.44 -3.86 -4.79
C SER A 21 -9.84 -3.40 -6.12
N ASN A 22 -9.98 -2.11 -6.46
CA ASN A 22 -9.51 -1.53 -7.72
C ASN A 22 -8.32 -0.59 -7.52
N GLU A 23 -8.23 0.09 -6.38
CA GLU A 23 -7.13 1.01 -6.06
C GLU A 23 -6.95 1.20 -4.56
N THR A 24 -5.77 1.66 -4.13
CA THR A 24 -5.51 2.09 -2.75
C THR A 24 -6.40 3.29 -2.36
N VAL A 25 -6.99 3.23 -1.17
CA VAL A 25 -7.87 4.26 -0.63
C VAL A 25 -7.24 4.89 0.61
N LEU A 26 -7.15 6.22 0.63
CA LEU A 26 -6.86 7.00 1.82
C LEU A 26 -8.19 7.41 2.47
N ILE A 27 -8.42 7.02 3.71
CA ILE A 27 -9.64 7.28 4.47
C ILE A 27 -9.32 8.31 5.54
N LEU A 28 -10.06 9.41 5.55
CA LEU A 28 -10.05 10.39 6.64
C LEU A 28 -11.29 10.16 7.50
N SER A 29 -11.07 9.74 8.75
CA SER A 29 -12.15 9.48 9.70
C SER A 29 -12.75 10.76 10.27
N ASP A 30 -13.86 10.59 10.97
CA ASP A 30 -14.60 11.67 11.63
C ASP A 30 -13.77 12.43 12.67
N ASP A 31 -12.92 11.71 13.40
CA ASP A 31 -11.95 12.23 14.37
C ASP A 31 -10.70 12.84 13.73
N GLY A 32 -10.58 12.83 12.40
CA GLY A 32 -9.47 13.41 11.65
C GLY A 32 -8.24 12.51 11.53
N ASN A 33 -8.32 11.24 11.95
CA ASN A 33 -7.27 10.26 11.71
C ASN A 33 -7.25 9.79 10.25
N GLU A 34 -6.08 9.37 9.78
CA GLU A 34 -5.87 8.88 8.42
C GLU A 34 -5.59 7.38 8.42
N TYR A 35 -6.26 6.66 7.51
CA TYR A 35 -6.10 5.22 7.30
C TYR A 35 -5.87 4.91 5.83
N ILE A 36 -5.13 3.85 5.54
CA ILE A 36 -4.97 3.33 4.19
C ILE A 36 -5.67 1.98 4.11
N LEU A 37 -6.49 1.80 3.07
CA LEU A 37 -7.12 0.53 2.73
C LEU A 37 -6.66 0.11 1.34
N GLU A 38 -6.14 -1.10 1.26
CA GLU A 38 -5.71 -1.73 0.01
C GLU A 38 -6.08 -3.22 0.02
N ALA A 39 -6.31 -3.78 -1.16
CA ALA A 39 -6.50 -5.22 -1.28
C ALA A 39 -5.20 -5.94 -0.90
N ALA A 40 -5.30 -6.96 -0.04
CA ALA A 40 -4.13 -7.67 0.47
C ALA A 40 -3.24 -8.29 -0.63
N ASN A 41 -3.82 -8.67 -1.77
CA ASN A 41 -3.10 -9.20 -2.92
C ASN A 41 -2.27 -8.14 -3.67
N ALA A 42 -2.62 -6.85 -3.55
CA ALA A 42 -1.87 -5.76 -4.18
C ALA A 42 -0.51 -5.58 -3.50
N PHE A 43 -0.45 -5.74 -2.17
CA PHE A 43 0.80 -5.72 -1.42
C PHE A 43 1.73 -6.88 -1.82
N GLU A 44 1.21 -8.10 -1.95
CA GLU A 44 2.00 -9.26 -2.37
C GLU A 44 2.56 -9.09 -3.79
N GLN A 45 1.76 -8.53 -4.71
CA GLN A 45 2.23 -8.19 -6.06
C GLN A 45 3.33 -7.14 -6.02
N GLU A 46 3.20 -6.11 -5.20
CA GLU A 46 4.21 -5.07 -5.08
C GLU A 46 5.54 -5.62 -4.54
N VAL A 47 5.49 -6.53 -3.56
CA VAL A 47 6.69 -7.24 -3.04
C VAL A 47 7.33 -8.10 -4.14
N VAL A 48 6.52 -8.81 -4.94
CA VAL A 48 7.01 -9.62 -6.06
C VAL A 48 7.65 -8.74 -7.15
N GLU A 49 7.05 -7.60 -7.50
CA GLU A 49 7.61 -6.67 -8.48
C GLU A 49 8.88 -5.98 -7.97
N LEU A 50 8.93 -5.61 -6.69
CA LEU A 50 10.13 -5.10 -6.05
C LEU A 50 11.26 -6.14 -6.05
N ALA A 51 10.94 -7.41 -5.76
CA ALA A 51 11.90 -8.51 -5.79
C ALA A 51 12.45 -8.79 -7.21
N LYS A 52 11.64 -8.57 -8.25
CA LYS A 52 12.08 -8.65 -9.66
C LYS A 52 12.94 -7.46 -10.10
N SER A 53 12.93 -6.35 -9.36
CA SER A 53 13.75 -5.19 -9.70
C SER A 53 15.24 -5.50 -9.50
N GLN A 54 16.05 -5.24 -10.53
CA GLN A 54 17.48 -5.57 -10.53
C GLN A 54 18.27 -4.92 -9.37
N ARG A 55 17.77 -3.80 -8.84
CA ARG A 55 18.38 -3.10 -7.70
C ARG A 55 18.26 -3.88 -6.38
N PHE A 56 17.15 -4.57 -6.15
CA PHE A 56 16.96 -5.40 -4.96
C PHE A 56 17.83 -6.67 -5.00
N MET A 57 17.96 -7.30 -6.17
CA MET A 57 18.86 -8.45 -6.38
C MET A 57 20.32 -8.13 -6.06
N ILE A 58 20.81 -6.93 -6.39
CA ILE A 58 22.19 -6.49 -6.10
C ILE A 58 22.40 -6.28 -4.59
N VAL A 59 21.41 -5.75 -3.87
CA VAL A 59 21.51 -5.54 -2.41
C VAL A 59 21.40 -6.86 -1.66
N ALA A 60 20.52 -7.77 -2.08
CA ALA A 60 20.30 -9.06 -1.43
C ALA A 60 21.43 -10.08 -1.68
N SER A 61 22.21 -9.91 -2.75
CA SER A 61 23.32 -10.81 -3.12
C SER A 61 24.68 -10.36 -2.57
N LYS A 62 24.80 -9.14 -2.03
CA LYS A 62 26.05 -8.67 -1.42
C LYS A 62 26.19 -9.24 0.00
N PRO A 63 27.25 -10.01 0.29
CA PRO A 63 27.50 -10.47 1.65
C PRO A 63 27.86 -9.28 2.54
N ARG A 64 27.45 -9.34 3.81
CA ARG A 64 27.41 -8.24 4.80
C ARG A 64 28.77 -7.55 5.08
N HIS A 65 29.87 -8.04 4.52
CA HIS A 65 31.24 -7.50 4.65
C HIS A 65 31.66 -6.58 3.50
N LEU A 66 30.80 -6.33 2.50
CA LEU A 66 31.07 -5.45 1.34
C LEU A 66 30.19 -4.19 1.31
N LEU A 67 29.54 -3.85 2.43
CA LEU A 67 28.70 -2.65 2.61
C LEU A 67 29.41 -1.57 3.44
N SER A 68 30.71 -1.41 3.22
CA SER A 68 31.47 -0.27 3.70
C SER A 68 32.09 0.41 2.49
N ASP A 69 31.38 1.42 1.99
CA ASP A 69 31.84 2.80 1.76
C ASP A 69 30.65 3.64 1.27
#